data_AF-A0A955TMZ9-F1
#
_entry.id   AF-A0A955TMZ9-F1
#
_cell.length_a   1.000
_cell.length_b   1.000
_cell.length_c   1.000
_cell.angle_alpha   90.00
_cell.angle_beta   90.00
_cell.angle_gamma   90.00
#
_symmetry.space_group_name_H-M   'P 1'
#
loop_
_entity.id
_entity.type
_entity.pdbx_description
1 polymer ?
#
loop_
_entity_poly.entity_id
_entity_poly.type
_entity_poly.pdbx_seq_one_letter_code
_entity_poly.pdbx_strand_id
1 'polypeptide(L)'
;MKTYHRYLRKNKLFEENFQRVSSFFCLRNSLVLIGGIFSGLAFVCQVEAWEIPTHVELTDKAIASVEPELNGYLIENLGLEGGLSAFLLEGSPRELLKQGSDFEDDWPRFFRHFHDPISNTGLGRVFNSAIEWSLLPMGEKEWSWNDAREYYFKALTSPTKAERDENWGKTFRALGQIMHLLQDSANPAHVRDDPHVFRDGLHDFMARRSVASYTGSGIIHPDSSLLEVAGAVREEPFSNLFDRNVYNGSNPESTLGIAVGVTEYANANFFSDDRIAGQNSPVPPYPSKAELIPAPAPSPYLTLSRLGSASFPGARVARFSGNKTLTQFLNLEFDLLGNLRLDDAVYDAYASHLIPRAVGYSAAVLDYFFRGDL
;
A
#
# COMPACT_ATOMS: atom_id res chain seq x y z
N MET A 1 21.68 -17.68 30.67
CA MET A 1 20.47 -17.46 31.51
C MET A 1 19.66 -16.20 31.13
N LYS A 2 20.28 -15.09 30.68
CA LYS A 2 19.55 -13.88 30.18
C LYS A 2 18.84 -14.06 28.83
N THR A 3 19.26 -15.02 28.01
CA THR A 3 18.69 -15.31 26.68
C THR A 3 17.34 -16.07 26.74
N TYR A 4 17.11 -16.88 27.77
CA TYR A 4 15.89 -17.69 27.93
C TYR A 4 14.68 -16.85 28.40
N HIS A 5 14.91 -15.82 29.22
CA HIS A 5 13.84 -14.91 29.65
C HIS A 5 13.37 -13.95 28.54
N ARG A 6 14.20 -13.67 27.53
CA ARG A 6 13.79 -12.88 26.35
C ARG A 6 12.88 -13.69 25.42
N TYR A 7 13.10 -15.00 25.35
CA TYR A 7 12.29 -15.95 24.58
C TYR A 7 10.89 -16.13 25.18
N LEU A 8 10.80 -16.26 26.50
CA LEU A 8 9.51 -16.40 27.21
C LEU A 8 8.66 -15.11 27.19
N ARG A 9 9.27 -13.92 27.17
CA ARG A 9 8.54 -12.65 26.97
C ARG A 9 7.99 -12.50 25.55
N LYS A 10 8.71 -12.95 24.52
CA LYS A 10 8.21 -12.95 23.13
C LYS A 10 7.01 -13.89 22.95
N ASN A 11 7.03 -15.08 23.56
CA ASN A 11 5.92 -16.04 23.46
C ASN A 11 4.65 -15.58 24.21
N LYS A 12 4.79 -14.86 25.33
CA LYS A 12 3.63 -14.33 26.06
C LYS A 12 2.96 -13.15 25.32
N LEU A 13 3.76 -12.28 24.68
CA LEU A 13 3.26 -11.23 23.78
C LEU A 13 2.64 -11.80 22.49
N PHE A 14 3.12 -12.95 22.02
CA PHE A 14 2.53 -13.70 20.90
C PHE A 14 1.15 -14.25 21.27
N GLU A 15 1.00 -14.91 22.42
CA GLU A 15 -0.29 -15.43 22.89
C GLU A 15 -1.31 -14.32 23.20
N GLU A 16 -0.90 -13.22 23.85
CA GLU A 16 -1.79 -12.12 24.21
C GLU A 16 -2.28 -11.34 22.97
N ASN A 17 -1.44 -11.19 21.94
CA ASN A 17 -1.85 -10.56 20.67
C ASN A 17 -2.65 -11.51 19.77
N PHE A 18 -2.32 -12.80 19.73
CA PHE A 18 -3.11 -13.81 19.02
C PHE A 18 -4.51 -13.97 19.65
N GLN A 19 -4.64 -13.91 20.97
CA GLN A 19 -5.94 -13.90 21.65
C GLN A 19 -6.75 -12.63 21.33
N ARG A 20 -6.13 -11.45 21.23
CA ARG A 20 -6.84 -10.21 20.83
C ARG A 20 -7.35 -10.25 19.39
N VAL A 21 -6.53 -10.76 18.46
CA VAL A 21 -6.90 -10.89 17.05
C VAL A 21 -7.98 -11.99 16.88
N SER A 22 -7.80 -13.16 17.48
CA SER A 22 -8.80 -14.25 17.44
C SER A 22 -10.12 -13.90 18.13
N SER A 23 -10.11 -13.09 19.18
CA SER A 23 -11.35 -12.59 19.82
C SER A 23 -12.13 -11.64 18.89
N PHE A 24 -11.43 -10.86 18.06
CA PHE A 24 -12.06 -10.02 17.03
C PHE A 24 -12.69 -10.85 15.91
N PHE A 25 -12.05 -11.97 15.51
CA PHE A 25 -12.57 -12.86 14.47
C PHE A 25 -13.64 -13.86 14.97
N CYS A 26 -13.60 -14.30 16.23
CA CYS A 26 -14.52 -15.32 16.78
C CYS A 26 -15.92 -14.80 17.15
N LEU A 27 -16.14 -13.48 17.24
CA LEU A 27 -17.44 -12.94 17.65
C LEU A 27 -18.51 -12.91 16.55
N ARG A 28 -18.20 -13.37 15.32
CA ARG A 28 -19.14 -13.29 14.18
C ARG A 28 -19.52 -14.61 13.53
N ASN A 29 -19.01 -15.75 13.99
CA ASN A 29 -19.43 -17.08 13.53
C ASN A 29 -19.74 -18.00 14.71
N SER A 30 -20.96 -17.91 15.22
CA SER A 30 -21.51 -18.95 16.09
C SER A 30 -21.69 -20.24 15.30
N LEU A 31 -21.25 -21.36 15.91
CA LEU A 31 -21.36 -22.77 15.49
C LEU A 31 -20.21 -23.29 14.61
N VAL A 32 -19.14 -23.81 15.22
CA VAL A 32 -19.00 -25.22 15.65
C VAL A 32 -17.72 -25.29 16.48
N LEU A 33 -17.88 -25.58 17.78
CA LEU A 33 -16.78 -25.72 18.73
C LEU A 33 -16.73 -27.20 19.12
N ILE A 34 -15.78 -27.95 18.55
CA ILE A 34 -15.33 -29.22 19.11
C ILE A 34 -13.81 -29.11 19.24
N GLY A 35 -13.36 -29.15 20.50
CA GLY A 35 -11.98 -29.02 20.88
C GLY A 35 -11.12 -30.21 20.43
N GLY A 36 -9.86 -29.90 20.16
CA GLY A 36 -8.82 -30.86 19.86
C GLY A 36 -7.47 -30.25 20.18
N ILE A 37 -6.83 -30.83 21.19
CA ILE A 37 -5.48 -30.57 21.70
C ILE A 37 -4.48 -30.44 20.55
N PHE A 38 -3.77 -29.30 20.44
CA PHE A 38 -2.57 -29.20 19.62
C PHE A 38 -1.33 -29.19 20.51
N SER A 39 -0.85 -30.41 20.77
CA SER A 39 0.55 -30.68 21.10
C SER A 39 1.45 -30.28 19.93
N GLY A 40 2.65 -29.80 20.26
CA GLY A 40 3.62 -29.25 19.32
C GLY A 40 3.87 -30.12 18.09
N LEU A 41 3.50 -29.57 16.95
CA LEU A 41 4.16 -29.77 15.68
C LEU A 41 4.25 -28.39 15.07
N ALA A 42 5.46 -27.82 15.13
CA ALA A 42 5.84 -26.71 14.29
C ALA A 42 5.78 -27.20 12.84
N PHE A 43 4.58 -27.12 12.26
CA PHE A 43 4.46 -26.91 10.83
C PHE A 43 5.06 -25.53 10.59
N VAL A 44 6.35 -25.52 10.27
CA VAL A 44 6.92 -24.49 9.39
C VAL A 44 6.27 -24.72 8.03
N CYS A 45 4.97 -24.42 7.94
CA CYS A 45 4.40 -24.04 6.68
C CYS A 45 5.07 -22.68 6.46
N GLN A 46 5.95 -22.60 5.47
CA GLN A 46 6.14 -21.34 4.78
C GLN A 46 4.73 -20.93 4.34
N VAL A 47 4.12 -20.06 5.13
CA VAL A 47 3.03 -19.24 4.67
C VAL A 47 3.74 -18.37 3.65
N GLU A 48 3.69 -18.76 2.38
CA GLU A 48 4.21 -17.93 1.31
C GLU A 48 3.60 -16.55 1.51
N ALA A 49 4.44 -15.58 1.84
CA ALA A 49 4.04 -14.21 2.01
C ALA A 49 3.41 -13.77 0.69
N TRP A 50 2.19 -13.27 0.81
CA TRP A 50 1.31 -13.01 -0.31
C TRP A 50 1.92 -11.87 -1.15
N GLU A 51 1.76 -11.91 -2.47
CA GLU A 51 2.05 -10.81 -3.41
C GLU A 51 3.49 -10.25 -3.52
N ILE A 52 4.50 -10.81 -2.85
CA ILE A 52 5.92 -10.38 -2.93
C ILE A 52 6.38 -9.94 -4.34
N PRO A 53 6.09 -10.70 -5.43
CA PRO A 53 6.55 -10.33 -6.76
C PRO A 53 6.02 -8.97 -7.23
N THR A 54 4.80 -8.59 -6.83
CA THR A 54 4.13 -7.34 -7.24
C THR A 54 4.89 -6.13 -6.71
N HIS A 55 5.24 -6.11 -5.42
CA HIS A 55 5.99 -5.00 -4.81
C HIS A 55 7.39 -4.85 -5.41
N VAL A 56 8.07 -5.96 -5.66
CA VAL A 56 9.37 -5.95 -6.34
C VAL A 56 9.26 -5.38 -7.75
N GLU A 57 8.22 -5.73 -8.52
CA GLU A 57 7.96 -5.15 -9.85
C GLU A 57 7.61 -3.65 -9.78
N LEU A 58 6.78 -3.22 -8.82
CA LEU A 58 6.43 -1.82 -8.59
C LEU A 58 7.68 -0.99 -8.28
N THR A 59 8.52 -1.48 -7.36
CA THR A 59 9.80 -0.87 -6.99
C THR A 59 10.74 -0.78 -8.19
N ASP A 60 10.89 -1.85 -8.97
CA ASP A 60 11.75 -1.86 -10.16
C ASP A 60 11.29 -0.86 -11.23
N LYS A 61 9.96 -0.72 -11.41
CA LYS A 61 9.38 0.30 -12.31
C LYS A 61 9.55 1.72 -11.78
N ALA A 62 9.43 1.92 -10.47
CA ALA A 62 9.66 3.22 -9.85
C ALA A 62 11.12 3.66 -10.06
N ILE A 63 12.08 2.77 -9.80
CA ILE A 63 13.51 3.01 -10.06
C ILE A 63 13.73 3.34 -11.54
N ALA A 64 13.21 2.53 -12.47
CA ALA A 64 13.38 2.74 -13.90
C ALA A 64 12.85 4.11 -14.38
N SER A 65 11.83 4.66 -13.71
CA SER A 65 11.22 5.95 -14.07
C SER A 65 12.07 7.16 -13.73
N VAL A 66 13.03 7.03 -12.82
CA VAL A 66 13.96 8.10 -12.37
C VAL A 66 15.42 7.70 -12.57
N GLU A 67 15.68 6.59 -13.27
CA GLU A 67 16.99 5.96 -13.35
C GLU A 67 18.08 6.87 -13.95
N PRO A 68 17.85 7.63 -15.04
CA PRO A 68 18.89 8.51 -15.59
C PRO A 68 19.37 9.56 -14.58
N GLU A 69 18.45 10.27 -13.94
CA GLU A 69 18.74 11.34 -12.99
C GLU A 69 19.34 10.77 -11.69
N LEU A 70 18.76 9.67 -11.18
CA LEU A 70 19.24 9.01 -9.98
C LEU A 70 20.65 8.46 -10.17
N ASN A 71 20.94 7.77 -11.29
CA ASN A 71 22.30 7.29 -11.57
C ASN A 71 23.30 8.44 -11.65
N GLY A 72 22.94 9.54 -12.35
CA GLY A 72 23.76 10.74 -12.39
C GLY A 72 24.11 11.24 -10.99
N TYR A 73 23.10 11.39 -10.13
CA TYR A 73 23.32 11.85 -8.76
C TYR A 73 24.19 10.89 -7.92
N LEU A 74 23.88 9.58 -7.94
CA LEU A 74 24.63 8.57 -7.18
C LEU A 74 26.11 8.52 -7.58
N ILE A 75 26.41 8.66 -8.88
CA ILE A 75 27.78 8.64 -9.41
C ILE A 75 28.50 9.95 -9.11
N GLU A 76 27.90 11.07 -9.51
CA GLU A 76 28.58 12.38 -9.54
C GLU A 76 28.66 13.03 -8.16
N ASN A 77 27.65 12.82 -7.30
CA ASN A 77 27.55 13.49 -6.00
C ASN A 77 27.88 12.57 -4.84
N LEU A 78 27.57 11.28 -4.93
CA LEU A 78 27.72 10.34 -3.82
C LEU A 78 28.92 9.39 -3.97
N GLY A 79 29.60 9.40 -5.11
CA GLY A 79 30.79 8.58 -5.37
C GLY A 79 30.50 7.08 -5.46
N LEU A 80 29.24 6.69 -5.71
CA LEU A 80 28.86 5.30 -5.96
C LEU A 80 29.15 4.96 -7.42
N GLU A 81 30.39 4.54 -7.70
CA GLU A 81 30.82 4.10 -9.02
C GLU A 81 29.89 2.99 -9.55
N GLY A 82 29.21 3.24 -10.69
CA GLY A 82 28.21 2.33 -11.25
C GLY A 82 26.76 2.66 -10.86
N GLY A 83 26.53 3.70 -10.04
CA GLY A 83 25.20 4.19 -9.68
C GLY A 83 24.34 3.10 -9.04
N LEU A 84 23.17 2.85 -9.61
CA LEU A 84 22.25 1.79 -9.20
C LEU A 84 22.81 0.37 -9.33
N SER A 85 23.89 0.19 -10.10
CA SER A 85 24.62 -1.07 -10.26
C SER A 85 25.93 -1.11 -9.47
N ALA A 86 26.21 -0.10 -8.63
CA ALA A 86 27.40 -0.08 -7.79
C ALA A 86 27.47 -1.33 -6.90
N PHE A 87 28.67 -1.89 -6.74
CA PHE A 87 28.86 -3.08 -5.91
C PHE A 87 29.02 -2.68 -4.44
N LEU A 88 27.96 -2.85 -3.64
CA LEU A 88 28.01 -2.73 -2.18
C LEU A 88 28.15 -4.12 -1.53
N LEU A 89 28.27 -4.15 -0.20
CA LEU A 89 28.52 -5.38 0.55
C LEU A 89 27.43 -6.45 0.36
N GLU A 90 26.15 -6.04 0.33
CA GLU A 90 24.98 -6.94 0.34
C GLU A 90 24.23 -6.98 -1.00
N GLY A 91 24.68 -6.24 -2.01
CA GLY A 91 24.04 -6.14 -3.32
C GLY A 91 24.18 -4.76 -3.93
N SER A 92 23.67 -4.59 -5.14
CA SER A 92 23.56 -3.27 -5.77
C SER A 92 22.45 -2.43 -5.13
N PRO A 93 22.51 -1.09 -5.20
CA PRO A 93 21.42 -0.23 -4.74
C PRO A 93 20.05 -0.63 -5.28
N ARG A 94 19.96 -1.02 -6.56
CA ARG A 94 18.71 -1.50 -7.17
C ARG A 94 18.20 -2.77 -6.51
N GLU A 95 19.08 -3.74 -6.26
CA GLU A 95 18.71 -4.99 -5.59
C GLU A 95 18.27 -4.75 -4.16
N LEU A 96 18.95 -3.87 -3.43
CA LEU A 96 18.63 -3.55 -2.04
C LEU A 96 17.29 -2.83 -1.88
N LEU A 97 16.96 -1.91 -2.78
CA LEU A 97 15.63 -1.30 -2.84
C LEU A 97 14.53 -2.35 -3.03
N LYS A 98 14.75 -3.29 -3.94
CA LYS A 98 13.80 -4.39 -4.23
C LYS A 98 13.68 -5.36 -3.06
N GLN A 99 14.78 -5.72 -2.42
CA GLN A 99 14.79 -6.53 -1.20
C GLN A 99 14.08 -5.82 -0.05
N GLY A 100 14.28 -4.51 0.09
CA GLY A 100 13.58 -3.69 1.07
C GLY A 100 12.06 -3.77 0.88
N SER A 101 11.58 -3.63 -0.36
CA SER A 101 10.14 -3.77 -0.61
C SER A 101 9.61 -5.17 -0.33
N ASP A 102 10.36 -6.21 -0.69
CA ASP A 102 9.99 -7.61 -0.39
C ASP A 102 9.86 -7.87 1.12
N PHE A 103 10.86 -7.45 1.91
CA PHE A 103 10.88 -7.73 3.36
C PHE A 103 9.87 -6.94 4.19
N GLU A 104 9.18 -5.95 3.63
CA GLU A 104 8.19 -5.19 4.39
C GLU A 104 6.93 -6.02 4.69
N ASP A 105 6.62 -7.06 3.91
CA ASP A 105 5.52 -7.98 4.19
C ASP A 105 5.85 -9.07 5.23
N ASP A 106 7.08 -9.12 5.73
CA ASP A 106 7.49 -10.10 6.74
C ASP A 106 6.67 -9.96 8.02
N TRP A 107 6.31 -11.09 8.64
CA TRP A 107 5.68 -11.07 9.95
C TRP A 107 6.58 -10.36 10.99
N PRO A 108 6.07 -9.37 11.76
CA PRO A 108 4.68 -8.91 11.90
C PRO A 108 4.40 -7.54 11.25
N ARG A 109 5.19 -7.11 10.26
CA ARG A 109 5.20 -5.74 9.71
C ARG A 109 3.90 -5.40 8.97
N PHE A 110 3.32 -6.34 8.22
CA PHE A 110 2.06 -6.15 7.49
C PHE A 110 0.87 -5.62 8.30
N PHE A 111 0.84 -5.81 9.63
CA PHE A 111 -0.18 -5.18 10.49
C PHE A 111 -0.12 -3.64 10.50
N ARG A 112 0.94 -3.05 9.93
CA ARG A 112 1.21 -1.60 9.88
C ARG A 112 1.02 -1.00 8.49
N HIS A 113 0.56 -1.76 7.50
CA HIS A 113 0.48 -1.27 6.12
C HIS A 113 -0.78 -0.44 5.85
N PHE A 114 -1.64 -0.28 6.86
CA PHE A 114 -2.92 0.36 6.74
C PHE A 114 -2.87 1.83 7.17
N HIS A 115 -3.57 2.71 6.44
CA HIS A 115 -3.82 4.10 6.85
C HIS A 115 -5.15 4.58 6.30
N ASP A 116 -6.13 4.80 7.18
CA ASP A 116 -7.40 5.46 6.83
C ASP A 116 -7.20 6.98 6.84
N PRO A 117 -7.30 7.68 5.70
CA PRO A 117 -7.10 9.13 5.62
C PRO A 117 -8.21 9.94 6.30
N ILE A 118 -9.39 9.37 6.53
CA ILE A 118 -10.49 10.09 7.18
C ILE A 118 -10.28 10.11 8.70
N SER A 119 -9.93 8.98 9.29
CA SER A 119 -9.69 8.90 10.73
C SER A 119 -8.23 9.06 11.16
N ASN A 120 -7.30 9.12 10.21
CA ASN A 120 -5.85 9.19 10.45
C ASN A 120 -5.34 8.04 11.35
N THR A 121 -5.79 6.82 11.09
CA THR A 121 -5.48 5.63 11.92
C THR A 121 -5.06 4.43 11.09
N GLY A 122 -4.25 3.55 11.70
CA GLY A 122 -3.94 2.23 11.15
C GLY A 122 -4.99 1.18 11.46
N LEU A 123 -4.64 -0.08 11.15
CA LEU A 123 -5.55 -1.22 11.19
C LEU A 123 -6.23 -1.37 12.58
N GLY A 124 -7.57 -1.40 12.55
CA GLY A 124 -8.45 -1.53 13.70
C GLY A 124 -8.28 -0.44 14.77
N ARG A 125 -7.56 0.66 14.46
CA ARG A 125 -7.12 1.68 15.43
C ARG A 125 -6.26 1.12 16.58
N VAL A 126 -5.72 -0.08 16.40
CA VAL A 126 -4.87 -0.76 17.40
C VAL A 126 -3.40 -0.65 17.01
N PHE A 127 -3.14 -0.68 15.71
CA PHE A 127 -1.80 -0.64 15.15
C PHE A 127 -1.47 0.76 14.65
N ASN A 128 -0.18 1.10 14.65
CA ASN A 128 0.27 2.35 14.01
C ASN A 128 -0.14 2.35 12.55
N SER A 129 -0.50 3.52 12.03
CA SER A 129 -0.74 3.64 10.59
C SER A 129 0.55 3.47 9.79
N ALA A 130 0.42 3.23 8.48
CA ALA A 130 1.56 3.17 7.57
C ALA A 130 2.45 4.42 7.66
N ILE A 131 1.83 5.60 7.81
CA ILE A 131 2.54 6.86 7.99
C ILE A 131 3.32 6.85 9.31
N GLU A 132 2.67 6.52 10.43
CA GLU A 132 3.34 6.46 11.74
C GLU A 132 4.46 5.41 11.77
N TRP A 133 4.24 4.27 11.12
CA TRP A 133 5.20 3.19 11.01
C TRP A 133 6.45 3.60 10.23
N SER A 134 6.25 4.29 9.09
CA SER A 134 7.34 4.85 8.29
C SER A 134 8.13 5.94 9.03
N LEU A 135 7.55 6.55 10.06
CA LEU A 135 8.12 7.69 10.80
C LEU A 135 8.60 7.33 12.21
N LEU A 136 8.70 6.04 12.56
CA LEU A 136 9.15 5.65 13.88
C LEU A 136 10.51 6.29 14.23
N PRO A 137 10.76 6.59 15.51
CA PRO A 137 12.07 7.04 15.94
C PRO A 137 13.17 6.03 15.58
N MET A 138 14.36 6.58 15.31
CA MET A 138 15.54 5.81 14.95
C MET A 138 15.80 4.65 15.94
N GLY A 139 16.02 3.45 15.40
CA GLY A 139 16.38 2.25 16.16
C GLY A 139 15.22 1.56 16.87
N GLU A 140 13.97 2.04 16.76
CA GLU A 140 12.83 1.33 17.35
C GLU A 140 12.49 0.04 16.60
N LYS A 141 12.40 0.11 15.27
CA LYS A 141 11.96 -1.01 14.43
C LYS A 141 12.74 -1.26 13.15
N GLU A 142 13.87 -0.57 12.96
CA GLU A 142 14.69 -0.57 11.76
C GLU A 142 13.88 -0.25 10.48
N TRP A 143 14.53 0.37 9.49
CA TRP A 143 13.94 0.63 8.17
C TRP A 143 12.85 1.72 8.10
N SER A 144 12.69 2.56 9.14
CA SER A 144 11.88 3.78 9.03
C SER A 144 12.59 4.85 8.18
N TRP A 145 11.87 5.92 7.82
CA TRP A 145 12.45 7.12 7.20
C TRP A 145 13.58 7.73 8.03
N ASN A 146 13.41 7.75 9.35
CA ASN A 146 14.43 8.26 10.26
C ASN A 146 15.66 7.34 10.30
N ASP A 147 15.45 6.02 10.25
CA ASP A 147 16.55 5.06 10.11
C ASP A 147 17.27 5.24 8.75
N ALA A 148 16.53 5.40 7.66
CA ALA A 148 17.10 5.63 6.32
C ALA A 148 18.01 6.85 6.29
N ARG A 149 17.56 7.97 6.89
CA ARG A 149 18.35 9.22 7.01
C ARG A 149 19.61 9.04 7.86
N GLU A 150 19.52 8.30 8.97
CA GLU A 150 20.68 7.99 9.80
C GLU A 150 21.68 7.09 9.07
N TYR A 151 21.20 6.04 8.41
CA TYR A 151 22.06 5.19 7.59
C TYR A 151 22.72 6.00 6.49
N TYR A 152 21.99 6.90 5.84
CA TYR A 152 22.53 7.77 4.81
C TYR A 152 23.63 8.68 5.36
N PHE A 153 23.38 9.33 6.50
CA PHE A 153 24.40 10.15 7.17
C PHE A 153 25.67 9.34 7.48
N LYS A 154 25.55 8.12 8.00
CA LYS A 154 26.69 7.23 8.26
C LYS A 154 27.38 6.76 6.98
N ALA A 155 26.62 6.49 5.93
CA ALA A 155 27.14 6.12 4.62
C ALA A 155 28.04 7.21 4.03
N LEU A 156 27.77 8.47 4.34
CA LEU A 156 28.58 9.62 3.94
C LEU A 156 29.76 9.91 4.87
N THR A 157 29.62 9.66 6.16
CA THR A 157 30.54 10.22 7.18
C THR A 157 31.41 9.19 7.91
N SER A 158 31.09 7.90 7.83
CA SER A 158 31.83 6.89 8.58
C SER A 158 33.31 6.82 8.17
N PRO A 159 34.25 6.59 9.12
CA PRO A 159 35.68 6.66 8.85
C PRO A 159 36.16 5.62 7.81
N THR A 160 35.63 4.40 7.89
CA THR A 160 36.09 3.30 7.03
C THR A 160 35.17 3.11 5.84
N LYS A 161 35.73 2.67 4.71
CA LYS A 161 34.92 2.34 3.52
C LYS A 161 33.92 1.23 3.83
N ALA A 162 34.33 0.22 4.60
CA ALA A 162 33.46 -0.90 4.95
C ALA A 162 32.20 -0.44 5.73
N GLU A 163 32.36 0.44 6.73
CA GLU A 163 31.21 1.00 7.46
C GLU A 163 30.34 1.86 6.55
N ARG A 164 30.93 2.64 5.63
CA ARG A 164 30.16 3.43 4.67
C ARG A 164 29.35 2.54 3.72
N ASP A 165 29.96 1.50 3.17
CA ASP A 165 29.30 0.54 2.26
C ASP A 165 28.17 -0.22 2.97
N GLU A 166 28.36 -0.62 4.23
CA GLU A 166 27.31 -1.25 5.04
C GLU A 166 26.11 -0.32 5.22
N ASN A 167 26.37 0.96 5.52
CA ASN A 167 25.31 1.95 5.71
C ASN A 167 24.63 2.34 4.39
N TRP A 168 25.34 2.38 3.26
CA TRP A 168 24.70 2.48 1.95
C TRP A 168 23.73 1.34 1.71
N GLY A 169 24.16 0.11 2.04
CA GLY A 169 23.32 -1.08 2.00
C GLY A 169 22.00 -0.88 2.74
N LYS A 170 22.10 -0.39 3.97
CA LYS A 170 20.95 -0.13 4.85
C LYS A 170 20.07 1.03 4.37
N THR A 171 20.65 2.09 3.81
CA THR A 171 19.88 3.21 3.23
C THR A 171 18.98 2.72 2.10
N PHE A 172 19.54 2.03 1.10
CA PHE A 172 18.76 1.56 -0.05
C PHE A 172 17.71 0.53 0.37
N ARG A 173 18.05 -0.37 1.29
CA ARG A 173 17.07 -1.30 1.86
C ARG A 173 15.91 -0.55 2.52
N ALA A 174 16.20 0.36 3.46
CA ALA A 174 15.19 1.16 4.17
C ALA A 174 14.25 1.91 3.22
N LEU A 175 14.79 2.50 2.15
CA LEU A 175 13.98 3.18 1.14
C LEU A 175 13.03 2.22 0.41
N GLY A 176 13.45 0.98 0.16
CA GLY A 176 12.60 -0.08 -0.36
C GLY A 176 11.40 -0.39 0.54
N GLN A 177 11.62 -0.52 1.85
CA GLN A 177 10.54 -0.69 2.84
C GLN A 177 9.56 0.49 2.83
N ILE A 178 10.05 1.72 2.65
CA ILE A 178 9.19 2.92 2.62
C ILE A 178 8.37 2.97 1.33
N MET A 179 8.97 2.60 0.20
CA MET A 179 8.27 2.47 -1.09
C MET A 179 7.15 1.43 -1.01
N HIS A 180 7.38 0.29 -0.34
CA HIS A 180 6.34 -0.72 -0.09
C HIS A 180 5.10 -0.13 0.57
N LEU A 181 5.27 0.64 1.64
CA LEU A 181 4.14 1.25 2.35
C LEU A 181 3.32 2.20 1.46
N LEU A 182 3.97 2.93 0.52
CA LEU A 182 3.27 3.75 -0.47
C LEU A 182 2.53 2.91 -1.51
N GLN A 183 3.09 1.76 -1.90
CA GLN A 183 2.47 0.82 -2.83
C GLN A 183 1.20 0.22 -2.21
N ASP A 184 1.28 -0.23 -0.96
CA ASP A 184 0.11 -0.69 -0.20
C ASP A 184 -0.92 0.43 0.00
N SER A 185 -0.46 1.67 0.20
CA SER A 185 -1.33 2.85 0.31
C SER A 185 -2.11 3.17 -0.99
N ALA A 186 -1.74 2.55 -2.12
CA ALA A 186 -2.55 2.60 -3.34
C ALA A 186 -3.61 1.50 -3.42
N ASN A 187 -3.58 0.47 -2.56
CA ASN A 187 -4.60 -0.55 -2.50
C ASN A 187 -5.79 -0.07 -1.64
N PRO A 188 -7.04 -0.10 -2.16
CA PRO A 188 -8.22 0.28 -1.39
C PRO A 188 -8.38 -0.48 -0.08
N ALA A 189 -7.97 -1.75 0.02
CA ALA A 189 -8.12 -2.53 1.24
C ALA A 189 -7.28 -1.98 2.40
N HIS A 190 -6.04 -1.55 2.12
CA HIS A 190 -5.12 -0.99 3.10
C HIS A 190 -5.53 0.39 3.61
N VAL A 191 -6.27 1.15 2.81
CA VAL A 191 -6.70 2.50 3.19
C VAL A 191 -8.13 2.57 3.71
N ARG A 192 -8.85 1.44 3.73
CA ARG A 192 -10.26 1.34 4.17
C ARG A 192 -10.44 0.45 5.40
N ASP A 193 -9.34 0.19 6.12
CA ASP A 193 -9.32 -0.66 7.31
C ASP A 193 -9.94 -2.04 7.04
N ASP A 194 -9.53 -2.66 5.92
CA ASP A 194 -10.12 -3.90 5.42
C ASP A 194 -9.13 -5.07 5.47
N PRO A 195 -9.03 -5.80 6.60
CA PRO A 195 -8.06 -6.88 6.74
C PRO A 195 -8.44 -8.11 5.90
N HIS A 196 -7.50 -8.62 5.13
CA HIS A 196 -7.71 -9.67 4.14
C HIS A 196 -6.69 -10.81 4.30
N VAL A 197 -6.97 -11.77 5.19
CA VAL A 197 -6.05 -12.89 5.51
C VAL A 197 -6.19 -14.08 4.54
N PHE A 198 -7.33 -14.20 3.84
CA PHE A 198 -7.68 -15.39 3.04
C PHE A 198 -8.16 -15.11 1.62
N ARG A 199 -8.54 -13.86 1.31
CA ARG A 199 -9.00 -13.41 0.01
C ARG A 199 -8.67 -11.95 -0.12
N ASP A 200 -8.02 -11.61 -1.23
CA ASP A 200 -7.55 -10.25 -1.45
C ASP A 200 -7.65 -9.95 -2.94
N GLY A 201 -8.74 -9.32 -3.35
CA GLY A 201 -9.14 -9.32 -4.74
C GLY A 201 -8.20 -8.58 -5.68
N LEU A 202 -7.76 -7.38 -5.30
CA LEU A 202 -6.86 -6.57 -6.14
C LEU A 202 -5.46 -7.17 -6.18
N HIS A 203 -4.96 -7.62 -5.03
CA HIS A 203 -3.71 -8.35 -4.92
C HIS A 203 -3.78 -9.64 -5.76
N ASP A 204 -4.69 -10.58 -5.46
CA ASP A 204 -4.81 -11.86 -6.18
C ASP A 204 -4.93 -11.65 -7.71
N PHE A 205 -5.56 -10.55 -8.13
CA PHE A 205 -5.59 -10.12 -9.52
C PHE A 205 -4.21 -9.69 -10.05
N MET A 206 -3.49 -8.83 -9.32
CA MET A 206 -2.16 -8.34 -9.68
C MET A 206 -1.07 -9.43 -9.62
N ALA A 207 -1.09 -10.39 -8.69
CA ALA A 207 -0.14 -11.51 -8.71
C ALA A 207 -0.20 -12.36 -9.99
N ARG A 208 -1.30 -12.27 -10.76
CA ARG A 208 -1.48 -12.96 -12.06
C ARG A 208 -1.15 -12.05 -13.26
N ARG A 209 -0.63 -10.84 -13.02
CA ARG A 209 -0.37 -9.80 -14.04
C ARG A 209 1.03 -9.21 -13.85
N SER A 210 1.56 -8.59 -14.90
CA SER A 210 2.74 -7.75 -14.75
C SER A 210 2.34 -6.30 -14.56
N VAL A 211 3.04 -5.61 -13.66
CA VAL A 211 2.95 -4.15 -13.46
C VAL A 211 3.15 -3.39 -14.78
N ALA A 212 4.01 -3.91 -15.67
CA ALA A 212 4.27 -3.32 -16.99
C ALA A 212 3.02 -3.19 -17.87
N SER A 213 1.99 -4.02 -17.64
CA SER A 213 0.73 -3.99 -18.39
C SER A 213 -0.05 -2.69 -18.15
N TYR A 214 0.19 -2.03 -17.01
CA TYR A 214 -0.55 -0.84 -16.57
C TYR A 214 0.26 0.46 -16.69
N THR A 215 1.59 0.38 -16.84
CA THR A 215 2.46 1.57 -16.93
C THR A 215 2.82 1.99 -18.35
N GLY A 216 2.43 1.21 -19.37
CA GLY A 216 2.74 1.52 -20.78
C GLY A 216 2.13 2.83 -21.31
N SER A 217 1.05 3.32 -20.68
CA SER A 217 0.41 4.60 -21.01
C SER A 217 1.02 5.80 -20.27
N GLY A 218 2.04 5.57 -19.44
CA GLY A 218 2.69 6.58 -18.61
C GLY A 218 2.56 6.31 -17.11
N ILE A 219 3.48 6.91 -16.34
CA ILE A 219 3.50 6.89 -14.88
C ILE A 219 2.89 8.19 -14.37
N ILE A 220 2.16 8.13 -13.26
CA ILE A 220 1.51 9.30 -12.66
C ILE A 220 2.30 9.70 -11.43
N HIS A 221 3.14 10.72 -11.58
CA HIS A 221 3.92 11.29 -10.48
C HIS A 221 3.07 12.25 -9.64
N PRO A 222 3.32 12.32 -8.31
CA PRO A 222 2.73 13.36 -7.47
C PRO A 222 3.23 14.74 -7.89
N ASP A 223 2.44 15.76 -7.62
CA ASP A 223 2.88 17.15 -7.73
C ASP A 223 4.05 17.40 -6.75
N SER A 224 5.12 18.06 -7.20
CA SER A 224 6.31 18.31 -6.37
C SER A 224 6.01 19.12 -5.11
N SER A 225 4.94 19.95 -5.13
CA SER A 225 4.51 20.75 -3.98
C SER A 225 4.13 19.91 -2.75
N LEU A 226 3.90 18.59 -2.91
CA LEU A 226 3.70 17.69 -1.77
C LEU A 226 4.92 17.63 -0.87
N LEU A 227 6.11 17.77 -1.45
CA LEU A 227 7.40 17.61 -0.79
C LEU A 227 8.02 18.95 -0.34
N GLU A 228 7.39 20.06 -0.71
CA GLU A 228 7.85 21.43 -0.41
C GLU A 228 7.17 22.03 0.83
N VAL A 229 6.16 21.37 1.37
CA VAL A 229 5.41 21.81 2.56
C VAL A 229 5.50 20.77 3.66
N ALA A 230 5.38 21.21 4.92
CA ALA A 230 5.34 20.31 6.06
C ALA A 230 4.22 19.26 5.89
N GLY A 231 4.47 18.05 6.38
CA GLY A 231 3.52 16.95 6.33
C GLY A 231 2.22 17.30 7.07
N ALA A 232 1.06 17.22 6.39
CA ALA A 232 -0.21 17.66 6.99
C ALA A 232 -0.62 16.84 8.23
N VAL A 233 -0.18 15.57 8.31
CA VAL A 233 -0.52 14.66 9.41
C VAL A 233 0.63 14.53 10.41
N ARG A 234 1.90 14.74 10.00
CA ARG A 234 3.10 14.41 10.80
C ARG A 234 4.32 15.34 10.61
N GLU A 235 4.12 16.52 10.04
CA GLU A 235 5.14 17.57 9.81
C GLU A 235 6.32 17.20 8.88
N GLU A 236 6.49 15.93 8.52
CA GLU A 236 7.52 15.49 7.57
C GLU A 236 6.98 15.52 6.12
N PRO A 237 7.59 16.27 5.18
CA PRO A 237 7.03 16.49 3.84
C PRO A 237 6.74 15.22 3.05
N PHE A 238 7.58 14.17 3.13
CA PHE A 238 7.29 12.92 2.41
C PHE A 238 5.98 12.27 2.84
N SER A 239 5.50 12.52 4.07
CA SER A 239 4.23 11.97 4.54
C SER A 239 3.03 12.47 3.72
N ASN A 240 3.15 13.61 3.03
CA ASN A 240 2.12 14.10 2.11
C ASN A 240 1.95 13.17 0.88
N LEU A 241 2.94 12.35 0.54
CA LEU A 241 2.80 11.32 -0.50
C LEU A 241 1.75 10.27 -0.10
N PHE A 242 1.65 9.97 1.21
CA PHE A 242 0.60 9.12 1.74
C PHE A 242 -0.71 9.89 1.82
N ASP A 243 -0.71 10.98 2.58
CA ASP A 243 -1.92 11.72 2.97
C ASP A 243 -1.61 13.20 3.19
N ARG A 244 -2.24 14.06 2.37
CA ARG A 244 -2.15 15.53 2.46
C ARG A 244 -3.28 16.12 3.32
N ASN A 245 -4.16 15.28 3.88
CA ASN A 245 -5.30 15.67 4.70
C ASN A 245 -6.23 16.69 3.99
N VAL A 246 -6.41 16.52 2.67
CA VAL A 246 -7.32 17.31 1.84
C VAL A 246 -8.67 16.62 1.64
N TYR A 247 -8.75 15.31 1.88
CA TYR A 247 -9.97 14.51 1.86
C TYR A 247 -10.51 14.27 3.27
N ASN A 248 -11.70 14.81 3.55
CA ASN A 248 -12.32 14.74 4.88
C ASN A 248 -13.53 13.80 4.95
N GLY A 249 -13.71 12.93 3.95
CA GLY A 249 -14.86 12.04 3.85
C GLY A 249 -16.13 12.67 3.27
N SER A 250 -16.14 13.98 2.97
CA SER A 250 -17.29 14.68 2.36
C SER A 250 -17.01 15.25 0.97
N ASN A 251 -15.75 15.29 0.54
CA ASN A 251 -15.27 16.02 -0.63
C ASN A 251 -14.43 15.14 -1.59
N PRO A 252 -14.94 14.00 -2.09
CA PRO A 252 -14.13 13.06 -2.90
C PRO A 252 -13.50 13.69 -4.16
N GLU A 253 -14.11 14.75 -4.72
CA GLU A 253 -13.59 15.48 -5.88
C GLU A 253 -12.22 16.13 -5.62
N SER A 254 -11.85 16.42 -4.37
CA SER A 254 -10.52 16.95 -4.03
C SER A 254 -9.39 15.97 -4.31
N THR A 255 -9.72 14.69 -4.51
CA THR A 255 -8.73 13.62 -4.66
C THR A 255 -8.32 13.33 -6.10
N LEU A 256 -8.94 13.98 -7.09
CA LEU A 256 -8.75 13.60 -8.50
C LEU A 256 -7.47 14.13 -9.14
N GLY A 257 -6.83 15.12 -8.50
CA GLY A 257 -5.57 15.71 -8.97
C GLY A 257 -4.35 14.85 -8.68
N ILE A 258 -3.17 15.42 -8.95
CA ILE A 258 -1.87 14.86 -8.55
C ILE A 258 -1.29 15.54 -7.30
N ALA A 259 -1.96 16.58 -6.79
CA ALA A 259 -1.58 17.31 -5.59
C ALA A 259 -2.27 16.75 -4.32
N VAL A 260 -2.37 15.42 -4.21
CA VAL A 260 -3.09 14.69 -3.15
C VAL A 260 -2.31 13.46 -2.69
N GLY A 261 -2.49 13.01 -1.46
CA GLY A 261 -1.93 11.75 -0.99
C GLY A 261 -2.55 10.53 -1.69
N VAL A 262 -1.74 9.48 -1.89
CA VAL A 262 -2.22 8.26 -2.56
C VAL A 262 -3.33 7.55 -1.76
N THR A 263 -3.31 7.64 -0.43
CA THR A 263 -4.34 7.01 0.42
C THR A 263 -5.70 7.68 0.23
N GLU A 264 -5.71 9.00 0.10
CA GLU A 264 -6.92 9.79 -0.13
C GLU A 264 -7.54 9.46 -1.49
N TYR A 265 -6.71 9.36 -2.54
CA TYR A 265 -7.16 8.94 -3.86
C TYR A 265 -7.76 7.52 -3.83
N ALA A 266 -7.05 6.55 -3.25
CA ALA A 266 -7.53 5.17 -3.19
C ALA A 266 -8.80 5.04 -2.35
N ASN A 267 -8.86 5.68 -1.17
CA ASN A 267 -9.99 5.60 -0.24
C ASN A 267 -11.26 6.21 -0.85
N ALA A 268 -11.18 7.40 -1.43
CA ALA A 268 -12.35 8.13 -1.92
C ALA A 268 -12.99 7.52 -3.19
N ASN A 269 -12.25 6.72 -3.95
CA ASN A 269 -12.60 6.39 -5.33
C ASN A 269 -12.85 4.91 -5.61
N PHE A 270 -12.43 4.01 -4.71
CA PHE A 270 -12.52 2.57 -4.95
C PHE A 270 -13.08 1.84 -3.73
N PHE A 271 -13.83 0.78 -3.98
CA PHE A 271 -14.24 -0.13 -2.92
C PHE A 271 -13.10 -1.09 -2.59
N SER A 272 -13.14 -1.69 -1.40
CA SER A 272 -12.42 -2.93 -1.09
C SER A 272 -13.44 -4.05 -0.89
N ASP A 273 -12.97 -5.30 -0.92
CA ASP A 273 -13.82 -6.50 -1.00
C ASP A 273 -14.86 -6.59 0.11
N ASP A 274 -14.47 -6.29 1.35
CA ASP A 274 -15.35 -6.34 2.51
C ASP A 274 -15.79 -4.95 2.99
N ARG A 275 -15.51 -3.87 2.23
CA ARG A 275 -15.98 -2.49 2.52
C ARG A 275 -16.74 -1.86 1.36
N ILE A 276 -17.73 -2.58 0.84
CA ILE A 276 -18.64 -2.12 -0.21
C ILE A 276 -19.88 -1.43 0.41
N ALA A 277 -20.22 -0.25 -0.11
CA ALA A 277 -21.34 0.55 0.39
C ALA A 277 -22.65 -0.26 0.44
N GLY A 278 -23.31 -0.22 1.60
CA GLY A 278 -24.58 -0.87 1.90
C GLY A 278 -24.58 -2.40 1.75
N GLN A 279 -23.45 -3.04 2.05
CA GLN A 279 -23.33 -4.49 2.30
C GLN A 279 -22.69 -4.79 3.65
N ASN A 280 -21.55 -4.16 3.93
CA ASN A 280 -20.83 -4.31 5.20
C ASN A 280 -20.79 -2.97 5.95
N SER A 281 -20.48 -3.02 7.24
CA SER A 281 -20.27 -1.85 8.11
C SER A 281 -19.16 -2.14 9.12
N PRO A 282 -18.36 -1.12 9.53
CA PRO A 282 -18.35 0.26 9.01
C PRO A 282 -17.80 0.31 7.57
N VAL A 283 -18.23 1.28 6.77
CA VAL A 283 -17.73 1.52 5.41
C VAL A 283 -17.48 3.02 5.25
N PRO A 284 -16.35 3.43 4.64
CA PRO A 284 -16.11 4.83 4.31
C PRO A 284 -17.26 5.45 3.50
N PRO A 285 -17.53 6.76 3.65
CA PRO A 285 -18.66 7.43 3.01
C PRO A 285 -18.65 7.37 1.48
N TYR A 286 -17.44 7.27 0.88
CA TYR A 286 -17.25 7.16 -0.56
C TYR A 286 -16.41 5.91 -0.92
N PRO A 287 -16.57 5.37 -2.14
CA PRO A 287 -17.72 5.58 -3.01
C PRO A 287 -19.03 5.15 -2.33
N SER A 288 -20.11 5.86 -2.61
CA SER A 288 -21.46 5.60 -2.11
C SER A 288 -22.31 4.87 -3.15
N LYS A 289 -23.49 4.37 -2.78
CA LYS A 289 -24.44 3.82 -3.78
C LYS A 289 -25.03 4.90 -4.68
N ALA A 290 -25.14 6.14 -4.20
CA ALA A 290 -25.88 7.22 -4.86
C ALA A 290 -25.16 7.78 -6.09
N GLU A 291 -23.84 7.66 -6.13
CA GLU A 291 -22.98 8.15 -7.23
C GLU A 291 -22.72 7.10 -8.32
N LEU A 292 -23.08 5.84 -8.09
CA LEU A 292 -22.86 4.77 -9.04
C LEU A 292 -23.82 4.92 -10.22
N ILE A 293 -23.26 5.02 -11.42
CA ILE A 293 -24.04 5.06 -12.66
C ILE A 293 -23.80 3.78 -13.48
N PRO A 294 -24.77 3.33 -14.30
CA PRO A 294 -24.55 2.19 -15.20
C PRO A 294 -23.45 2.46 -16.23
N ALA A 295 -22.57 1.49 -16.45
CA ALA A 295 -21.67 1.49 -17.60
C ALA A 295 -22.46 1.42 -18.93
N PRO A 296 -21.89 1.88 -20.07
CA PRO A 296 -22.55 1.81 -21.37
C PRO A 296 -23.12 0.42 -21.68
N ALA A 297 -24.40 0.39 -22.06
CA ALA A 297 -25.15 -0.85 -22.25
C ALA A 297 -24.77 -1.59 -23.55
N PRO A 298 -24.89 -2.93 -23.59
CA PRO A 298 -25.25 -3.83 -22.49
C PRO A 298 -24.02 -4.19 -21.65
N SER A 299 -24.01 -3.79 -20.37
CA SER A 299 -22.90 -4.07 -19.45
C SER A 299 -23.44 -4.31 -18.05
N PRO A 300 -22.95 -5.30 -17.27
CA PRO A 300 -23.36 -5.53 -15.88
C PRO A 300 -22.69 -4.59 -14.88
N TYR A 301 -21.77 -3.74 -15.32
CA TYR A 301 -20.93 -2.91 -14.46
C TYR A 301 -21.55 -1.56 -14.12
N LEU A 302 -21.14 -1.04 -12.97
CA LEU A 302 -21.38 0.32 -12.50
C LEU A 302 -20.05 1.08 -12.50
N THR A 303 -20.12 2.38 -12.75
CA THR A 303 -18.97 3.26 -12.86
C THR A 303 -19.12 4.48 -11.98
N LEU A 304 -17.99 5.15 -11.72
CA LEU A 304 -17.94 6.50 -11.16
C LEU A 304 -17.60 7.48 -12.27
N SER A 305 -18.48 8.45 -12.51
CA SER A 305 -18.28 9.49 -13.53
C SER A 305 -17.00 10.29 -13.30
N ARG A 306 -16.68 10.59 -12.04
CA ARG A 306 -15.51 11.38 -11.66
C ARG A 306 -14.16 10.73 -11.97
N LEU A 307 -14.13 9.43 -12.24
CA LEU A 307 -12.93 8.70 -12.66
C LEU A 307 -12.81 8.52 -14.18
N GLY A 308 -13.76 9.07 -14.95
CA GLY A 308 -13.84 8.89 -16.40
C GLY A 308 -12.94 9.81 -17.22
N SER A 309 -12.68 9.40 -18.47
CA SER A 309 -12.13 10.21 -19.55
C SER A 309 -13.07 10.17 -20.77
N ALA A 310 -12.77 10.95 -21.82
CA ALA A 310 -13.53 10.92 -23.07
C ALA A 310 -13.60 9.51 -23.72
N SER A 311 -12.60 8.66 -23.47
CA SER A 311 -12.51 7.30 -24.03
C SER A 311 -13.21 6.23 -23.16
N PHE A 312 -13.46 6.54 -21.88
CA PHE A 312 -14.18 5.69 -20.92
C PHE A 312 -14.91 6.61 -19.93
N PRO A 313 -16.23 6.84 -20.07
CA PRO A 313 -16.96 7.84 -19.27
C PRO A 313 -17.12 7.51 -17.76
N GLY A 314 -16.26 6.65 -17.21
CA GLY A 314 -16.12 6.33 -15.79
C GLY A 314 -15.26 5.09 -15.60
N ALA A 315 -14.52 5.00 -14.48
CA ALA A 315 -13.85 3.75 -14.09
C ALA A 315 -14.90 2.73 -13.65
N ARG A 316 -14.70 1.43 -13.94
CA ARG A 316 -15.56 0.37 -13.39
C ARG A 316 -15.30 0.26 -11.90
N VAL A 317 -16.35 0.39 -11.09
CA VAL A 317 -16.23 0.39 -9.63
C VAL A 317 -16.93 -0.77 -8.95
N ALA A 318 -17.97 -1.32 -9.57
CA ALA A 318 -18.57 -2.56 -9.09
C ALA A 318 -19.30 -3.29 -10.22
N ARG A 319 -19.48 -4.59 -10.07
CA ARG A 319 -20.41 -5.39 -10.87
C ARG A 319 -21.72 -5.58 -10.13
N PHE A 320 -22.83 -5.39 -10.84
CA PHE A 320 -24.14 -5.77 -10.32
C PHE A 320 -24.38 -7.26 -10.55
N SER A 321 -24.68 -8.02 -9.49
CA SER A 321 -24.95 -9.47 -9.57
C SER A 321 -26.42 -9.83 -9.85
N GLY A 322 -27.34 -8.86 -9.79
CA GLY A 322 -28.76 -9.07 -10.10
C GLY A 322 -29.03 -9.24 -11.60
N ASN A 323 -30.14 -9.88 -11.94
CA ASN A 323 -30.50 -10.18 -13.33
C ASN A 323 -31.02 -8.94 -14.08
N LYS A 324 -30.18 -8.35 -14.94
CA LYS A 324 -30.50 -7.15 -15.75
C LYS A 324 -31.67 -7.36 -16.72
N THR A 325 -31.92 -8.59 -17.17
CA THR A 325 -33.02 -8.90 -18.08
C THR A 325 -34.39 -8.77 -17.41
N LEU A 326 -34.48 -9.01 -16.10
CA LEU A 326 -35.73 -8.89 -15.35
C LEU A 326 -36.07 -7.43 -15.01
N THR A 327 -35.05 -6.60 -14.77
CA THR A 327 -35.22 -5.18 -14.40
C THR A 327 -35.67 -4.32 -15.58
N GLN A 328 -35.14 -4.58 -16.78
CA GLN A 328 -35.61 -3.90 -18.00
C GLN A 328 -37.01 -4.33 -18.45
N PHE A 329 -37.45 -5.54 -18.11
CA PHE A 329 -38.76 -6.07 -18.50
C PHE A 329 -39.92 -5.57 -17.61
N LEU A 330 -39.65 -5.22 -16.35
CA LEU A 330 -40.70 -4.96 -15.36
C LEU A 330 -40.91 -3.48 -15.00
N ASN A 331 -40.00 -2.58 -15.39
CA ASN A 331 -40.16 -1.13 -15.18
C ASN A 331 -40.55 -0.74 -13.74
N LEU A 332 -39.99 -1.45 -12.75
CA LEU A 332 -40.31 -1.29 -11.33
C LEU A 332 -39.33 -0.33 -10.64
N GLU A 333 -39.87 0.51 -9.76
CA GLU A 333 -39.08 1.23 -8.75
C GLU A 333 -38.48 0.25 -7.73
N PHE A 334 -37.27 0.59 -7.31
CA PHE A 334 -36.25 -0.31 -6.80
C PHE A 334 -36.56 -0.94 -5.43
N ASP A 335 -36.73 -2.27 -5.39
CA ASP A 335 -36.39 -3.09 -4.21
C ASP A 335 -36.16 -4.59 -4.54
N LEU A 336 -35.07 -4.92 -5.25
CA LEU A 336 -34.66 -6.30 -5.60
C LEU A 336 -33.12 -6.45 -5.53
N LEU A 337 -32.55 -6.33 -4.33
CA LEU A 337 -31.10 -6.27 -4.09
C LEU A 337 -30.34 -7.53 -4.54
N GLY A 338 -29.78 -7.50 -5.76
CA GLY A 338 -28.52 -8.18 -6.04
C GLY A 338 -27.37 -7.46 -5.33
N ASN A 339 -26.34 -8.19 -4.90
CA ASN A 339 -25.18 -7.60 -4.24
C ASN A 339 -24.24 -6.95 -5.28
N LEU A 340 -23.54 -5.88 -4.87
CA LEU A 340 -22.38 -5.38 -5.62
C LEU A 340 -21.21 -6.34 -5.37
N ARG A 341 -20.43 -6.61 -6.40
CA ARG A 341 -19.23 -7.46 -6.30
C ARG A 341 -18.08 -6.81 -7.03
N LEU A 342 -16.88 -7.09 -6.55
CA LEU A 342 -15.64 -6.83 -7.26
C LEU A 342 -15.23 -8.13 -7.96
N ASP A 343 -14.79 -8.03 -9.21
CA ASP A 343 -14.30 -9.15 -10.02
C ASP A 343 -13.11 -8.69 -10.87
N ASP A 344 -12.45 -9.61 -11.57
CA ASP A 344 -11.25 -9.33 -12.37
C ASP A 344 -11.44 -8.14 -13.34
N ALA A 345 -12.65 -7.88 -13.85
CA ALA A 345 -12.90 -6.75 -14.75
C ALA A 345 -13.04 -5.40 -14.03
N VAL A 346 -13.36 -5.43 -12.72
CA VAL A 346 -13.32 -4.27 -11.83
C VAL A 346 -11.87 -4.04 -11.37
N TYR A 347 -11.15 -5.08 -10.95
CA TYR A 347 -9.75 -4.94 -10.54
C TYR A 347 -8.84 -4.52 -11.69
N ASP A 348 -9.09 -4.96 -12.92
CA ASP A 348 -8.39 -4.48 -14.11
C ASP A 348 -8.55 -2.96 -14.30
N ALA A 349 -9.77 -2.46 -14.09
CA ALA A 349 -10.02 -1.03 -14.11
C ALA A 349 -9.30 -0.32 -12.94
N TYR A 350 -9.34 -0.88 -11.73
CA TYR A 350 -8.64 -0.33 -10.57
C TYR A 350 -7.13 -0.22 -10.84
N ALA A 351 -6.51 -1.30 -11.32
CA ALA A 351 -5.09 -1.36 -11.63
C ALA A 351 -4.68 -0.28 -12.64
N SER A 352 -5.51 0.02 -13.64
CA SER A 352 -5.24 1.10 -14.61
C SER A 352 -5.15 2.51 -13.99
N HIS A 353 -5.74 2.73 -12.82
CA HIS A 353 -5.69 3.99 -12.09
C HIS A 353 -4.66 3.99 -10.96
N LEU A 354 -4.50 2.85 -10.27
CA LEU A 354 -3.72 2.72 -9.05
C LEU A 354 -2.25 2.38 -9.32
N ILE A 355 -1.96 1.46 -10.25
CA ILE A 355 -0.59 1.01 -10.52
C ILE A 355 0.32 2.15 -11.02
N PRO A 356 -0.09 2.99 -11.98
CA PRO A 356 0.75 4.13 -12.40
C PRO A 356 1.05 5.13 -11.28
N ARG A 357 0.11 5.30 -10.32
CA ARG A 357 0.31 6.16 -9.14
C ARG A 357 1.23 5.51 -8.12
N ALA A 358 1.03 4.23 -7.81
CA ALA A 358 1.89 3.48 -6.90
C ALA A 358 3.36 3.57 -7.34
N VAL A 359 3.62 3.42 -8.64
CA VAL A 359 4.95 3.57 -9.24
C VAL A 359 5.46 5.02 -9.11
N GLY A 360 4.66 6.01 -9.52
CA GLY A 360 5.10 7.41 -9.52
C GLY A 360 5.33 8.00 -8.13
N TYR A 361 4.51 7.64 -7.15
CA TYR A 361 4.66 8.06 -5.75
C TYR A 361 5.86 7.36 -5.09
N SER A 362 6.09 6.08 -5.39
CA SER A 362 7.30 5.38 -4.94
C SER A 362 8.56 5.99 -5.54
N ALA A 363 8.53 6.43 -6.81
CA ALA A 363 9.67 7.11 -7.44
C ALA A 363 9.97 8.46 -6.79
N ALA A 364 8.94 9.20 -6.35
CA ALA A 364 9.08 10.47 -5.66
C ALA A 364 9.80 10.35 -4.31
N VAL A 365 9.77 9.18 -3.65
CA VAL A 365 10.57 8.90 -2.45
C VAL A 365 12.07 8.99 -2.76
N LEU A 366 12.52 8.35 -3.84
CA LEU A 366 13.93 8.36 -4.23
C LEU A 366 14.36 9.76 -4.66
N ASP A 367 13.51 10.43 -5.45
CA ASP A 367 13.75 11.79 -5.89
C ASP A 367 13.88 12.73 -4.70
N TYR A 368 12.94 12.70 -3.74
CA TYR A 368 12.98 13.54 -2.55
C TYR A 368 14.16 13.24 -1.64
N PHE A 369 14.44 11.96 -1.38
CA PHE A 369 15.47 11.56 -0.43
C PHE A 369 16.87 11.93 -0.90
N PHE A 370 17.14 11.79 -2.20
CA PHE A 370 18.45 12.09 -2.77
C PHE A 370 18.56 13.50 -3.35
N ARG A 371 17.45 14.22 -3.61
CA ARG A 371 17.51 15.66 -3.90
C ARG A 371 17.69 16.44 -2.61
N GLY A 372 18.96 16.62 -2.25
CA GLY A 372 19.43 17.75 -1.49
C GLY A 372 20.32 18.60 -2.39
N ASP A 373 19.81 19.73 -2.89
CA ASP A 373 20.67 20.91 -2.93
C ASP A 373 21.03 21.17 -1.46
N LEU A 374 22.20 20.68 -1.03
CA LEU A 374 22.72 20.90 0.33
C LEU A 374 23.17 22.36 0.48
#